data_AF-A0A3V3U0X5-F1
#
_entry.id   AF-A0A3V3U0X5-F1
#
_cell.length_a   1.000
_cell.length_b   1.000
_cell.length_c   1.000
_cell.angle_alpha   90.00
_cell.angle_beta   90.00
_cell.angle_gamma   90.00
#
_symmetry.space_group_name_H-M   'P 1'
#
loop_
_entity.id
_entity.type
_entity.pdbx_description
1 polymer ?
#
loop_
_entity_poly.entity_id
_entity_poly.type
_entity_poly.pdbx_seq_one_letter_code
_entity_poly.pdbx_strand_id
1 'polypeptide(L)'
;MKKIDMRILVLAILAVVPLLPYLYIFHEGFSHKSDDWGNFGSFMGGAVAPFLSVLSIVLVLRTIELTQKNHAEQLSQVTKEHNYNKFNDLCGFLERSISKSWLVNNDQRKQDVIQRLTRRILGDIIYQSNENATPEEQRQYAEENAERILPFISDDIREIIVCLDYFCGFILDDKNQDIEFMKNIAEIRLDNHVRFIISLYIYLNNKKLNLLLIQKWKNFRPSIEELV
;
A
#
# COMPACT_ATOMS: atom_id res chain seq x y z
N MET A 1 -23.04 -11.55 23.04
CA MET A 1 -22.34 -11.63 24.33
C MET A 1 -21.14 -12.55 24.18
N LYS A 2 -19.93 -11.97 24.18
CA LYS A 2 -18.67 -12.68 23.93
C LYS A 2 -18.46 -13.74 25.01
N LYS A 3 -18.01 -14.93 24.61
CA LYS A 3 -17.57 -16.01 25.51
C LYS A 3 -16.60 -15.42 26.53
N ILE A 4 -17.05 -15.23 27.77
CA ILE A 4 -16.13 -15.15 28.91
C ILE A 4 -15.32 -16.45 28.82
N ASP A 5 -14.00 -16.32 28.64
CA ASP A 5 -13.13 -17.49 28.57
C ASP A 5 -13.44 -18.35 29.80
N MET A 6 -13.90 -19.60 29.58
CA MET A 6 -14.43 -20.50 30.62
C MET A 6 -13.50 -20.61 31.84
N ARG A 7 -12.19 -20.39 31.62
CA ARG A 7 -11.13 -20.33 32.62
C ARG A 7 -11.26 -19.14 33.58
N ILE A 8 -11.63 -17.96 33.09
CA ILE A 8 -11.85 -16.75 33.90
C ILE A 8 -13.08 -16.95 34.80
N LEU A 9 -14.14 -17.57 34.26
CA LEU A 9 -15.33 -17.92 35.05
C LEU A 9 -14.99 -18.91 36.16
N VAL A 10 -14.22 -19.96 35.86
CA VAL A 10 -13.77 -20.95 36.86
C VAL A 10 -12.92 -20.31 37.95
N LEU A 11 -11.99 -19.42 37.60
CA LEU A 11 -11.17 -18.69 38.59
C LEU A 11 -12.00 -17.74 39.46
N ALA A 12 -13.00 -17.07 38.90
CA ALA A 12 -13.92 -16.23 39.66
C ALA A 12 -14.77 -17.06 40.63
N ILE A 13 -15.25 -18.24 40.20
CA ILE A 13 -15.97 -19.17 41.08
C ILE A 13 -15.06 -19.66 42.20
N LEU A 14 -13.82 -20.08 41.89
CA LEU A 14 -12.85 -20.53 42.89
C LEU A 14 -12.50 -19.46 43.93
N ALA A 15 -12.50 -18.17 43.55
CA ALA A 15 -12.32 -17.07 44.49
C ALA A 15 -13.52 -16.87 45.44
N VAL A 16 -14.73 -17.24 45.01
CA VAL A 16 -15.98 -17.06 45.78
C VAL A 16 -16.31 -18.30 46.62
N VAL A 17 -15.91 -19.50 46.20
CA VAL A 17 -16.20 -20.77 46.90
C VAL A 17 -15.80 -20.77 48.39
N PRO A 18 -14.65 -20.22 48.81
CA PRO A 18 -14.28 -20.14 50.23
C PRO A 18 -15.24 -19.32 51.11
N LEU A 19 -16.13 -18.52 50.51
CA LEU A 19 -17.19 -17.81 51.24
C LEU A 19 -18.32 -18.73 51.70
N LEU A 20 -18.55 -19.85 51.01
CA LEU A 20 -19.69 -20.73 51.28
C LEU A 20 -19.66 -21.35 52.69
N PRO A 21 -18.53 -21.89 53.19
CA PRO A 21 -18.45 -22.41 54.55
C PRO A 21 -18.64 -21.31 55.60
N TYR A 22 -18.12 -20.10 55.35
CA TYR A 22 -18.26 -18.98 56.26
C TYR A 22 -19.73 -18.53 56.35
N LEU A 23 -20.41 -18.33 55.22
CA LEU A 23 -21.83 -17.96 55.19
C LEU A 23 -22.74 -19.03 55.79
N TYR A 24 -22.36 -20.31 55.70
CA TYR A 24 -23.08 -21.41 56.34
C TYR A 24 -22.98 -21.37 57.87
N ILE A 25 -21.79 -21.09 58.41
CA ILE A 25 -21.55 -21.04 59.85
C ILE A 25 -22.11 -19.75 60.49
N PHE A 26 -22.01 -18.62 59.79
CA PHE A 26 -22.35 -17.29 60.32
C PHE A 26 -23.67 -16.71 59.75
N HIS A 27 -24.73 -17.53 59.69
CA HIS A 27 -26.01 -17.14 59.08
C HIS A 27 -26.99 -16.41 60.03
N GLU A 28 -26.69 -16.29 61.32
CA GLU A 28 -27.59 -15.71 62.34
C GLU A 28 -27.62 -14.16 62.40
N GLY A 29 -27.11 -13.48 61.36
CA GLY A 29 -27.12 -12.02 61.24
C GLY A 29 -25.74 -11.37 61.34
N PHE A 30 -25.69 -10.04 61.24
CA PHE A 30 -24.43 -9.30 61.33
C PHE A 30 -23.94 -9.24 62.78
N SER A 31 -22.68 -9.61 63.03
CA SER A 31 -22.11 -9.49 64.36
C SER A 31 -21.96 -8.02 64.77
N HIS A 32 -22.35 -7.73 66.02
CA HIS A 32 -22.13 -6.45 66.68
C HIS A 32 -20.73 -6.32 67.32
N LYS A 33 -19.92 -7.40 67.30
CA LYS A 33 -18.55 -7.39 67.84
C LYS A 33 -17.55 -7.08 66.73
N SER A 34 -16.68 -6.10 66.99
CA SER A 34 -15.64 -5.71 66.03
C SER A 34 -14.63 -6.84 65.75
N ASP A 35 -14.38 -7.72 66.71
CA ASP A 35 -13.41 -8.82 66.57
C ASP A 35 -13.84 -9.86 65.52
N ASP A 36 -15.15 -10.09 65.38
CA ASP A 36 -15.70 -11.02 64.40
C ASP A 36 -15.43 -10.54 62.96
N TRP A 37 -15.51 -9.22 62.74
CA TRP A 37 -15.14 -8.59 61.48
C TRP A 37 -13.64 -8.65 61.19
N GLY A 38 -12.80 -8.54 62.21
CA GLY A 38 -11.35 -8.71 62.09
C GLY A 38 -10.95 -10.15 61.70
N ASN A 39 -11.60 -11.14 62.31
CA ASN A 39 -11.39 -12.56 61.99
C ASN A 39 -11.90 -12.91 60.59
N PHE A 40 -13.06 -12.39 60.20
CA PHE A 40 -13.58 -12.52 58.83
C PHE A 40 -12.63 -11.91 57.80
N GLY A 41 -12.17 -10.68 58.03
CA GLY A 41 -11.21 -10.01 57.16
C GLY A 41 -9.91 -10.80 57.01
N SER A 42 -9.44 -11.43 58.10
CA SER A 42 -8.24 -12.29 58.09
C SER A 42 -8.45 -13.57 57.29
N PHE A 43 -9.60 -14.24 57.45
CA PHE A 43 -9.96 -15.41 56.64
C PHE A 43 -10.11 -15.06 55.17
N MET A 44 -10.79 -13.96 54.85
CA MET A 44 -10.95 -13.45 53.49
C MET A 44 -9.61 -13.10 52.85
N GLY A 45 -8.75 -12.39 53.59
CA GLY A 45 -7.41 -12.03 53.15
C GLY A 45 -6.53 -13.26 52.91
N GLY A 46 -6.62 -14.29 53.77
CA GLY A 46 -5.83 -15.51 53.62
C GLY A 46 -6.34 -16.44 52.51
N ALA A 47 -7.66 -16.64 52.42
CA ALA A 47 -8.27 -17.63 51.54
C ALA A 47 -8.55 -17.07 50.14
N VAL A 48 -9.02 -15.82 50.01
CA VAL A 48 -9.50 -15.25 48.73
C VAL A 48 -8.41 -14.47 47.99
N ALA A 49 -7.48 -13.81 48.72
CA ALA A 49 -6.48 -12.95 48.09
C ALA A 49 -5.52 -13.67 47.11
N PRO A 50 -5.06 -14.92 47.34
CA PRO A 50 -4.24 -15.64 46.37
C PRO A 50 -4.97 -15.90 45.05
N PHE A 51 -6.27 -16.25 45.10
CA PHE A 51 -7.08 -16.48 43.90
C PHE A 51 -7.34 -15.19 43.13
N LEU A 52 -7.64 -14.09 43.83
CA LEU A 52 -7.79 -12.78 43.20
C LEU A 52 -6.48 -12.28 42.58
N SER A 53 -5.34 -12.59 43.20
CA SER A 53 -4.02 -12.25 42.65
C SER A 53 -3.73 -13.00 41.36
N VAL A 54 -4.00 -14.32 41.32
CA VAL A 54 -3.86 -15.12 40.10
C VAL A 54 -4.83 -14.64 39.02
N LEU A 55 -6.09 -14.37 39.37
CA LEU A 55 -7.08 -13.83 38.45
C LEU A 55 -6.64 -12.48 37.87
N SER A 56 -6.10 -11.59 38.71
CA SER A 56 -5.55 -10.30 38.28
C SER A 56 -4.42 -10.49 37.27
N ILE A 57 -3.46 -11.38 37.54
CA ILE A 57 -2.36 -11.68 36.61
C ILE A 57 -2.90 -12.21 35.27
N VAL A 58 -3.84 -13.16 35.30
CA VAL A 58 -4.45 -13.72 34.08
C VAL A 58 -5.16 -12.65 33.26
N LEU A 59 -5.91 -11.77 33.91
CA LEU A 59 -6.60 -10.65 33.24
C LEU A 59 -5.61 -9.64 32.65
N VAL A 60 -4.52 -9.34 33.35
CA VAL A 60 -3.46 -8.45 32.86
C VAL A 60 -2.77 -9.07 31.65
N LEU A 61 -2.37 -10.34 31.71
CA LEU A 61 -1.76 -11.05 30.57
C LEU A 61 -2.68 -11.05 29.35
N ARG A 62 -3.97 -11.34 29.55
CA ARG A 62 -4.96 -11.31 28.48
C ARG A 62 -5.13 -9.92 27.87
N THR A 63 -5.14 -8.89 28.72
CA THR A 63 -5.18 -7.50 28.27
C THR A 63 -3.96 -7.17 27.41
N ILE A 64 -2.76 -7.57 27.83
CA ILE A 64 -1.52 -7.35 27.08
C ILE A 64 -1.58 -8.03 25.72
N GLU A 65 -2.01 -9.29 25.63
CA GLU A 65 -2.17 -10.02 24.36
C GLU A 65 -3.12 -9.29 23.40
N LEU A 66 -4.28 -8.86 23.90
CA LEU A 66 -5.28 -8.14 23.10
C LEU A 66 -4.76 -6.80 22.64
N THR A 67 -4.07 -6.05 23.52
CA THR A 67 -3.46 -4.77 23.19
C THR A 67 -2.37 -4.92 22.13
N GLN A 68 -1.50 -5.92 22.26
CA GLN A 68 -0.46 -6.19 21.26
C GLN A 68 -1.05 -6.54 19.89
N LYS A 69 -2.10 -7.38 19.86
CA LYS A 69 -2.79 -7.71 18.62
C LYS A 69 -3.41 -6.47 17.97
N ASN A 70 -4.13 -5.66 18.75
CA ASN A 70 -4.74 -4.42 18.26
C ASN A 70 -3.67 -3.44 17.74
N HIS A 71 -2.53 -3.32 18.43
CA HIS A 71 -1.43 -2.47 17.99
C HIS A 71 -0.81 -2.95 16.67
N ALA A 72 -0.65 -4.27 16.49
CA ALA A 72 -0.15 -4.83 15.24
C ALA A 72 -1.12 -4.58 14.07
N GLU A 73 -2.43 -4.75 14.30
CA GLU A 73 -3.47 -4.43 13.31
C GLU A 73 -3.46 -2.93 12.96
N GLN A 74 -3.40 -2.05 13.96
CA GLN A 74 -3.31 -0.60 13.74
C GLN A 74 -2.05 -0.20 12.96
N LEU A 75 -0.88 -0.74 13.32
CA LEU A 75 0.36 -0.45 12.60
C LEU A 75 0.29 -0.90 11.14
N SER A 76 -0.36 -2.04 10.87
CA SER A 76 -0.58 -2.52 9.50
C SER A 76 -1.47 -1.58 8.69
N GLN A 77 -2.52 -1.02 9.31
CA GLN A 77 -3.41 -0.03 8.67
C GLN A 77 -2.68 1.27 8.38
N VAL A 78 -1.96 1.80 9.37
CA VAL A 78 -1.16 3.04 9.24
C VAL A 78 -0.10 2.89 8.14
N THR A 79 0.55 1.73 8.05
CA THR A 79 1.55 1.46 6.99
C THR A 79 0.90 1.47 5.60
N LYS A 80 -0.30 0.88 5.46
CA LYS A 80 -1.06 0.92 4.20
C LYS A 80 -1.46 2.34 3.81
N GLU A 81 -2.01 3.11 4.74
CA GLU A 81 -2.34 4.52 4.52
C GLU A 81 -1.11 5.34 4.14
N HIS A 82 0.02 5.12 4.82
CA HIS A 82 1.28 5.78 4.50
C HIS A 82 1.78 5.46 3.08
N ASN A 83 1.70 4.20 2.66
CA ASN A 83 2.06 3.78 1.30
C ASN A 83 1.14 4.43 0.25
N TYR A 84 -0.16 4.50 0.53
CA TYR A 84 -1.13 5.16 -0.36
C TYR A 84 -0.88 6.67 -0.46
N ASN A 85 -0.55 7.33 0.64
CA ASN A 85 -0.19 8.75 0.64
C ASN A 85 1.10 8.99 -0.16
N LYS A 86 2.12 8.15 0.05
CA LYS A 86 3.37 8.23 -0.74
C LYS A 86 3.13 8.03 -2.23
N PHE A 87 2.26 7.08 -2.61
CA PHE A 87 1.83 6.91 -4.00
C PHE A 87 1.22 8.20 -4.55
N ASN A 88 0.24 8.77 -3.85
CA ASN A 88 -0.43 10.01 -4.29
C ASN A 88 0.53 11.20 -4.37
N ASP A 89 1.46 11.33 -3.43
CA ASP A 89 2.48 12.37 -3.46
C ASP A 89 3.34 12.23 -4.71
N LEU A 90 3.80 11.02 -5.03
CA LEU A 90 4.59 10.76 -6.24
C LEU A 90 3.78 11.01 -7.52
N CYS A 91 2.50 10.62 -7.57
CA CYS A 91 1.61 10.99 -8.67
C CYS A 91 1.52 12.51 -8.82
N GLY A 92 1.31 13.22 -7.71
CA GLY A 92 1.23 14.68 -7.71
C GLY A 92 2.54 15.36 -8.11
N PHE A 93 3.70 14.79 -7.78
CA PHE A 93 4.99 15.28 -8.31
C PHE A 93 5.10 15.04 -9.81
N LEU A 94 4.81 13.84 -10.28
CA LEU A 94 4.87 13.48 -11.69
C LEU A 94 3.94 14.34 -12.55
N GLU A 95 2.69 14.52 -12.13
CA GLU A 95 1.71 15.39 -12.79
C GLU A 95 2.19 16.84 -12.86
N ARG A 96 2.83 17.34 -11.80
CA ARG A 96 3.42 18.69 -11.78
C ARG A 96 4.60 18.82 -12.74
N SER A 97 5.49 17.83 -12.81
CA SER A 97 6.62 17.85 -13.74
C SER A 97 6.15 17.75 -15.20
N ILE A 98 5.15 16.89 -15.47
CA ILE A 98 4.54 16.75 -16.80
C ILE A 98 3.79 18.02 -17.21
N SER A 99 2.98 18.61 -16.33
CA SER A 99 2.22 19.82 -16.63
C SER A 99 3.10 21.05 -16.88
N LYS A 100 4.33 21.09 -16.35
CA LYS A 100 5.31 22.14 -16.68
C LYS A 100 6.02 21.90 -18.01
N SER A 101 6.04 20.66 -18.49
CA SER A 101 6.80 20.29 -19.68
C SER A 101 6.16 20.76 -20.97
N TRP A 102 6.96 20.78 -22.04
CA TRP A 102 6.45 21.08 -23.38
C TRP A 102 5.42 20.05 -23.90
N LEU A 103 5.33 18.86 -23.29
CA LEU A 103 4.33 17.84 -23.64
C LEU A 103 2.90 18.32 -23.37
N VAL A 104 2.72 19.18 -22.36
CA VAL A 104 1.41 19.74 -22.01
C VAL A 104 1.30 21.20 -22.44
N ASN A 105 2.35 21.99 -22.23
CA ASN A 105 2.29 23.44 -22.47
C ASN A 105 2.49 23.85 -23.93
N ASN A 106 2.83 22.91 -24.83
CA ASN A 106 3.05 23.21 -26.24
C ASN A 106 2.41 22.12 -27.11
N ASP A 107 1.08 22.17 -27.23
CA ASP A 107 0.31 21.21 -28.01
C ASP A 107 0.76 21.16 -29.47
N GLN A 108 1.09 22.29 -30.08
CA GLN A 108 1.59 22.32 -31.46
C GLN A 108 2.87 21.49 -31.62
N ARG A 109 3.83 21.64 -30.71
CA ARG A 109 5.08 20.87 -30.72
C ARG A 109 4.82 19.39 -30.44
N LYS A 110 3.94 19.06 -29.50
CA LYS A 110 3.53 17.67 -29.23
C LYS A 110 2.93 17.02 -30.48
N GLN A 111 1.96 17.67 -31.10
CA GLN A 111 1.28 17.13 -32.29
C GLN A 111 2.24 16.97 -33.47
N ASP A 112 3.15 17.92 -33.69
CA ASP A 112 4.16 17.80 -34.73
C ASP A 112 5.12 16.61 -34.49
N VAL A 113 5.55 16.38 -33.25
CA VAL A 113 6.38 15.21 -32.91
C VAL A 113 5.62 13.90 -33.12
N ILE A 114 4.36 13.82 -32.68
CA ILE A 114 3.51 12.64 -32.88
C ILE A 114 3.30 12.38 -34.36
N GLN A 115 2.93 13.39 -35.14
CA GLN A 115 2.69 13.25 -36.57
C GLN A 115 3.95 12.78 -37.32
N ARG A 116 5.12 13.30 -36.96
CA ARG A 116 6.40 12.87 -37.54
C ARG A 116 6.73 11.42 -37.18
N LEU A 117 6.53 11.01 -35.92
CA LEU A 117 6.69 9.62 -35.48
C LEU A 117 5.73 8.69 -36.23
N THR A 118 4.43 8.97 -36.20
CA THR A 118 3.39 8.17 -36.85
C THR A 118 3.65 8.02 -38.34
N ARG A 119 3.93 9.13 -39.05
CA ARG A 119 4.22 9.08 -40.49
C ARG A 119 5.42 8.20 -40.80
N ARG A 120 6.48 8.26 -39.98
CA ARG A 120 7.69 7.47 -40.22
C ARG A 120 7.43 5.99 -40.00
N ILE A 121 6.76 5.66 -38.90
CA ILE A 121 6.54 4.27 -38.51
C ILE A 121 5.57 3.60 -39.47
N LEU A 122 4.49 4.29 -39.89
CA LEU A 122 3.62 3.80 -40.97
C LEU A 122 4.39 3.58 -42.28
N GLY A 123 5.35 4.46 -42.60
CA GLY A 123 6.24 4.28 -43.74
C GLY A 123 7.08 3.00 -43.64
N ASP A 124 7.64 2.71 -42.45
CA ASP A 124 8.44 1.51 -42.22
C ASP A 124 7.59 0.22 -42.26
N ILE A 125 6.36 0.26 -41.73
CA ILE A 125 5.38 -0.82 -41.80
C ILE A 125 5.05 -1.18 -43.26
N ILE A 126 4.74 -0.16 -44.08
CA ILE A 126 4.44 -0.34 -45.50
C ILE A 126 5.68 -0.85 -46.24
N TYR A 127 6.86 -0.29 -45.97
CA TYR A 127 8.10 -0.70 -46.63
C TYR A 127 8.48 -2.15 -46.34
N GLN A 128 8.20 -2.64 -45.13
CA GLN A 128 8.46 -4.01 -44.72
C GLN A 128 7.34 -4.98 -45.13
N SER A 129 6.30 -4.50 -45.85
CA SER A 129 5.11 -5.28 -46.22
C SER A 129 4.41 -5.93 -45.02
N ASN A 130 4.49 -5.29 -43.84
CA ASN A 130 3.93 -5.81 -42.60
C ASN A 130 2.59 -5.14 -42.28
N GLU A 131 1.61 -5.22 -43.18
CA GLU A 131 0.31 -4.54 -43.04
C GLU A 131 -0.46 -4.91 -41.75
N ASN A 132 -0.08 -6.00 -41.08
CA ASN A 132 -0.65 -6.45 -39.80
C ASN A 132 0.37 -6.39 -38.65
N ALA A 133 1.28 -5.41 -38.67
CA ALA A 133 2.31 -5.25 -37.65
C ALA A 133 1.71 -5.23 -36.23
N THR A 134 2.18 -6.12 -35.38
CA THR A 134 1.72 -6.23 -33.98
C THR A 134 2.06 -4.96 -33.19
N PRO A 135 1.34 -4.66 -32.08
CA PRO A 135 1.66 -3.50 -31.22
C PRO A 135 3.13 -3.44 -30.80
N GLU A 136 3.74 -4.61 -30.52
CA GLU A 136 5.16 -4.73 -30.21
C GLU A 136 6.08 -4.40 -31.39
N GLU A 137 5.76 -4.82 -32.62
CA GLU A 137 6.53 -4.47 -33.82
C GLU A 137 6.44 -2.97 -34.12
N GLN A 138 5.24 -2.40 -34.02
CA GLN A 138 5.04 -0.95 -34.13
C GLN A 138 5.86 -0.18 -33.10
N ARG A 139 5.92 -0.72 -31.88
CA ARG A 139 6.73 -0.16 -30.79
C ARG A 139 8.21 -0.23 -31.12
N GLN A 140 8.70 -1.35 -31.66
CA GLN A 140 10.09 -1.48 -32.08
C GLN A 140 10.45 -0.45 -33.16
N TYR A 141 9.62 -0.28 -34.18
CA TYR A 141 9.85 0.74 -35.20
C TYR A 141 9.86 2.16 -34.62
N ALA A 142 9.01 2.43 -33.61
CA ALA A 142 9.03 3.71 -32.91
C ALA A 142 10.37 3.95 -32.18
N GLU A 143 10.88 2.94 -31.50
CA GLU A 143 12.15 2.98 -30.77
C GLU A 143 13.34 3.17 -31.71
N GLU A 144 13.37 2.48 -32.85
CA GLU A 144 14.41 2.61 -33.89
C GLU A 144 14.44 4.02 -34.53
N ASN A 145 13.30 4.69 -34.62
CA ASN A 145 13.20 6.04 -35.17
C ASN A 145 13.29 7.15 -34.11
N ALA A 146 13.27 6.81 -32.83
CA ALA A 146 13.20 7.78 -31.74
C ALA A 146 14.35 8.79 -31.77
N GLU A 147 15.59 8.32 -31.97
CA GLU A 147 16.79 9.19 -31.99
C GLU A 147 16.76 10.21 -33.14
N ARG A 148 16.12 9.87 -34.27
CA ARG A 148 16.04 10.73 -35.45
C ARG A 148 14.95 11.78 -35.35
N ILE A 149 13.86 11.47 -34.64
CA ILE A 149 12.64 12.28 -34.65
C ILE A 149 12.50 13.10 -33.37
N LEU A 150 12.84 12.53 -32.22
CA LEU A 150 12.71 13.22 -30.95
C LEU A 150 13.67 14.39 -30.88
N PRO A 151 13.19 15.56 -30.39
CA PRO A 151 14.07 16.64 -30.01
C PRO A 151 15.14 16.20 -29.00
N PHE A 152 16.22 16.98 -28.89
CA PHE A 152 17.17 16.81 -27.81
C PHE A 152 16.46 16.85 -26.45
N ILE A 153 16.90 15.99 -25.53
CA ILE A 153 16.32 15.88 -24.20
C ILE A 153 16.43 17.21 -23.45
N SER A 154 15.28 17.85 -23.23
CA SER A 154 15.16 19.05 -22.42
C SER A 154 15.13 18.71 -20.92
N ASP A 155 15.45 19.69 -20.08
CA ASP A 155 15.56 19.48 -18.62
C ASP A 155 14.24 19.04 -17.97
N ASP A 156 13.11 19.53 -18.47
CA ASP A 156 11.76 19.11 -18.06
C ASP A 156 11.52 17.62 -18.34
N ILE A 157 11.94 17.11 -19.51
CA ILE A 157 11.85 15.69 -19.84
C ILE A 157 12.79 14.87 -18.94
N ARG A 158 14.00 15.36 -18.66
CA ARG A 158 14.92 14.69 -17.75
C ARG A 158 14.34 14.58 -16.34
N GLU A 159 13.72 15.64 -15.84
CA GLU A 159 13.02 15.65 -14.55
C GLU A 159 11.93 14.58 -14.51
N ILE A 160 11.09 14.51 -15.56
CA ILE A 160 10.03 13.50 -15.66
C ILE A 160 10.60 12.07 -15.63
N ILE A 161 11.69 11.80 -16.35
CA ILE A 161 12.33 10.48 -16.35
C ILE A 161 12.84 10.11 -14.96
N VAL A 162 13.44 11.05 -14.24
CA VAL A 162 13.90 10.82 -12.86
C VAL A 162 12.71 10.55 -11.94
N CYS A 163 11.65 11.35 -12.02
CA CYS A 163 10.43 11.14 -11.25
C CYS A 163 9.82 9.76 -11.55
N LEU A 164 9.77 9.37 -12.82
CA LEU A 164 9.26 8.05 -13.23
C LEU A 164 10.14 6.90 -12.76
N ASP A 165 11.46 7.07 -12.70
CA ASP A 165 12.36 6.03 -12.17
C ASP A 165 12.07 5.75 -10.70
N TYR A 166 11.94 6.80 -9.89
CA TYR A 166 11.53 6.67 -8.48
C TYR A 166 10.11 6.11 -8.33
N PHE A 167 9.17 6.60 -9.14
CA PHE A 167 7.78 6.16 -9.13
C PHE A 167 7.65 4.67 -9.46
N CYS A 168 8.31 4.22 -10.53
CA CYS A 168 8.33 2.82 -10.94
C CYS A 168 9.07 1.96 -9.93
N GLY A 169 10.17 2.45 -9.34
CA GLY A 169 10.88 1.74 -8.27
C GLY A 169 10.03 1.52 -7.03
N PHE A 170 9.10 2.44 -6.73
CA PHE A 170 8.15 2.29 -5.63
C PHE A 170 6.98 1.36 -5.98
N ILE A 171 6.35 1.57 -7.14
CA ILE A 171 5.13 0.82 -7.50
C ILE A 171 5.45 -0.62 -7.89
N LEU A 172 6.55 -0.86 -8.60
CA LEU A 172 6.90 -2.17 -9.16
C LEU A 172 7.79 -3.01 -8.22
N ASP A 173 7.88 -2.61 -6.94
CA ASP A 173 8.47 -3.42 -5.87
C ASP A 173 7.61 -4.68 -5.66
N ASP A 174 8.24 -5.85 -5.67
CA ASP A 174 7.56 -7.14 -5.51
C ASP A 174 6.87 -7.30 -4.14
N LYS A 175 7.21 -6.45 -3.16
CA LYS A 175 6.54 -6.39 -1.85
C LYS A 175 5.25 -5.58 -1.86
N ASN A 176 5.00 -4.80 -2.91
CA ASN A 176 3.80 -4.00 -3.02
C ASN A 176 2.61 -4.91 -3.36
N GLN A 177 1.54 -4.81 -2.57
CA GLN A 177 0.34 -5.64 -2.77
C GLN A 177 -0.65 -5.01 -3.76
N ASP A 178 -0.51 -3.71 -4.03
CA ASP A 178 -1.47 -2.91 -4.81
C ASP A 178 -0.92 -2.49 -6.18
N ILE A 179 0.06 -3.24 -6.72
CA ILE A 179 0.77 -2.90 -7.97
C ILE A 179 -0.21 -2.63 -9.11
N GLU A 180 -1.13 -3.55 -9.34
CA GLU A 180 -2.06 -3.47 -10.48
C GLU A 180 -3.01 -2.28 -10.36
N PHE A 181 -3.50 -2.02 -9.14
CA PHE A 181 -4.30 -0.84 -8.86
C PHE A 181 -3.51 0.44 -9.13
N MET A 182 -2.28 0.55 -8.62
CA MET A 182 -1.44 1.73 -8.80
C MET A 182 -1.07 1.97 -10.27
N LYS A 183 -0.80 0.91 -11.04
CA LYS A 183 -0.59 0.99 -12.50
C LYS A 183 -1.81 1.56 -13.21
N ASN A 184 -2.99 1.01 -12.95
CA ASN A 184 -4.23 1.45 -13.59
C ASN A 184 -4.52 2.92 -13.28
N ILE A 185 -4.34 3.36 -12.03
CA ILE A 185 -4.50 4.77 -11.67
C ILE A 185 -3.50 5.67 -12.40
N ALA A 186 -2.25 5.23 -12.52
CA ALA A 186 -1.23 5.99 -13.25
C ALA A 186 -1.52 6.06 -14.76
N GLU A 187 -2.00 4.97 -15.37
CA GLU A 187 -2.41 4.95 -16.78
C GLU A 187 -3.60 5.88 -17.05
N ILE A 188 -4.56 5.96 -16.13
CA ILE A 188 -5.70 6.88 -16.24
C ILE A 188 -5.25 8.35 -16.13
N ARG A 189 -4.27 8.64 -15.26
CA ARG A 189 -3.78 10.00 -15.02
C ARG A 189 -2.84 10.49 -16.12
N LEU A 190 -2.23 9.58 -16.87
CA LEU A 190 -1.21 9.89 -17.88
C LEU A 190 -1.72 9.52 -19.28
N ASP A 191 -2.00 10.55 -20.06
CA ASP A 191 -2.45 10.42 -21.44
C ASP A 191 -1.52 9.53 -22.31
N ASN A 192 -2.11 8.80 -23.26
CA ASN A 192 -1.39 7.86 -24.12
C ASN A 192 -0.30 8.55 -24.93
N HIS A 193 -0.53 9.76 -25.45
CA HIS A 193 0.50 10.48 -26.20
C HIS A 193 1.69 10.88 -25.33
N VAL A 194 1.40 11.31 -24.09
CA VAL A 194 2.43 11.67 -23.10
C VAL A 194 3.26 10.43 -22.75
N ARG A 195 2.61 9.31 -22.42
CA ARG A 195 3.28 8.03 -22.13
C ARG A 195 4.07 7.50 -23.32
N PHE A 196 3.55 7.64 -24.54
CA PHE A 196 4.22 7.26 -25.77
C PHE A 196 5.55 8.01 -25.92
N ILE A 197 5.52 9.33 -25.88
CA ILE A 197 6.71 10.16 -26.07
C ILE A 197 7.72 9.93 -24.93
N ILE A 198 7.26 9.94 -23.67
CA ILE A 198 8.15 9.75 -22.51
C ILE A 198 8.82 8.38 -22.56
N SER A 199 8.08 7.32 -22.89
CA SER A 199 8.66 5.98 -22.96
C SER A 199 9.74 5.86 -24.05
N LEU A 200 9.63 6.61 -25.16
CA LEU A 200 10.70 6.69 -26.16
C LEU A 200 11.92 7.47 -25.63
N TYR A 201 11.72 8.55 -24.87
CA TYR A 201 12.84 9.21 -24.19
C TYR A 201 13.50 8.30 -23.14
N ILE A 202 12.73 7.49 -22.41
CA ILE A 202 13.23 6.49 -21.47
C ILE A 202 14.06 5.44 -22.23
N TYR A 203 13.57 4.94 -23.36
CA TYR A 203 14.31 4.01 -24.21
C TYR A 203 15.70 4.56 -24.58
N LEU A 204 15.77 5.82 -25.00
CA LEU A 204 17.04 6.46 -25.40
C LEU A 204 17.97 6.77 -24.22
N ASN A 205 17.43 7.17 -23.07
CA ASN A 205 18.21 7.82 -22.01
C ASN A 205 18.31 7.04 -20.69
N ASN A 206 17.45 6.04 -20.46
CA ASN A 206 17.44 5.27 -19.22
C ASN A 206 17.13 3.78 -19.47
N LYS A 207 18.18 3.03 -19.84
CA LYS A 207 18.11 1.58 -20.14
C LYS A 207 17.51 0.76 -18.99
N LYS A 208 17.86 1.10 -17.74
CA LYS A 208 17.38 0.38 -16.55
C LYS A 208 15.86 0.52 -16.42
N LEU A 209 15.36 1.75 -16.48
CA LEU A 209 13.92 2.00 -16.41
C LEU A 209 13.19 1.40 -17.61
N ASN A 210 13.76 1.48 -18.81
CA ASN A 210 13.17 0.85 -20.00
C ASN A 210 12.99 -0.67 -19.82
N LEU A 211 14.02 -1.37 -19.35
CA LEU A 211 13.95 -2.82 -19.06
C LEU A 211 12.89 -3.14 -18.00
N LEU A 212 12.80 -2.32 -16.96
CA LEU A 212 11.79 -2.48 -15.91
C LEU A 212 10.37 -2.35 -16.48
N LEU A 213 10.12 -1.35 -17.35
CA LEU A 213 8.84 -1.17 -18.02
C LEU A 213 8.53 -2.34 -18.97
N ILE A 214 9.51 -2.83 -19.73
CA ILE A 214 9.34 -4.00 -20.61
C ILE A 214 8.89 -5.22 -19.83
N GLN A 215 9.51 -5.47 -18.69
CA GLN A 215 9.29 -6.69 -17.92
C GLN A 215 8.05 -6.62 -17.03
N LYS A 216 7.84 -5.49 -16.35
CA LYS A 216 6.84 -5.37 -15.29
C LYS A 216 5.67 -4.46 -15.63
N TRP A 217 5.74 -3.63 -16.68
CA TRP A 217 4.67 -2.67 -17.00
C TRP A 217 4.60 -2.34 -18.50
N LYS A 218 4.24 -3.34 -19.31
CA LYS A 218 4.18 -3.20 -20.78
C LYS A 218 3.19 -2.11 -21.22
N ASN A 219 2.00 -2.08 -20.62
CA ASN A 219 0.93 -1.14 -20.95
C ASN A 219 1.31 0.34 -20.78
N PHE A 220 2.33 0.66 -19.97
CA PHE A 220 2.84 2.03 -19.86
C PHE A 220 3.41 2.55 -21.20
N ARG A 221 3.80 1.65 -22.11
CA ARG A 221 4.48 1.96 -23.38
C ARG A 221 3.53 1.70 -24.54
N PRO A 222 2.60 2.64 -24.82
CA PRO A 222 1.60 2.42 -25.87
C PRO A 222 2.25 2.24 -27.24
N SER A 223 1.54 1.55 -28.12
CA SER A 223 1.80 1.48 -29.56
C SER A 223 1.21 2.72 -30.27
N ILE A 224 1.33 2.78 -31.59
CA ILE A 224 0.77 3.88 -32.39
C ILE A 224 -0.73 3.74 -32.54
N GLU A 225 -1.23 2.51 -32.69
CA GLU A 225 -2.67 2.24 -32.76
C GLU A 225 -3.42 2.76 -31.54
N GLU A 226 -2.79 2.72 -30.37
CA GLU A 226 -3.35 3.24 -29.12
C GLU A 226 -3.33 4.77 -29.01
N LEU A 227 -2.85 5.49 -30.04
CA LEU A 227 -2.86 6.95 -30.14
C LEU A 227 -4.00 7.51 -31.00
N VAL A 228 -4.77 6.64 -31.66
CA VAL A 228 -5.88 7.00 -32.56
C VAL A 228 -7.22 6.88 -31.82
#